data_AF-A0A519ZBD6-F1
#
_entry.id   AF-A0A519ZBD6-F1
#
_cell.length_a   1.000
_cell.length_b   1.000
_cell.length_c   1.000
_cell.angle_alpha   90.00
_cell.angle_beta   90.00
_cell.angle_gamma   90.00
#
_symmetry.space_group_name_H-M   'P 1'
#
loop_
_entity.id
_entity.type
_entity.pdbx_description
1 polymer ?
#
loop_
_entity_poly.entity_id
_entity_poly.type
_entity_poly.pdbx_seq_one_letter_code
_entity_poly.pdbx_strand_id
1 'polypeptide(L)'
;MRTEFTQVRAVSGPYTAYGRATLYRRQINAEGKVETGGGVVEVPFTVKGPTKEPEFGIAWGAIAGAVAGTAVLPGIGTVLGAKIGGVLSAPTKPQAEQKAP
;
A
#
# COMPACT_ATOMS: atom_id res chain seq x y z
N MET A 1 14.05 16.18 -21.35
CA MET A 1 12.63 15.76 -21.30
C MET A 1 12.41 14.96 -20.03
N ARG A 2 11.36 15.28 -19.26
CA ARG A 2 10.86 14.48 -18.13
C ARG A 2 9.61 13.76 -18.61
N THR A 3 9.56 12.45 -18.41
CA THR A 3 8.42 11.63 -18.83
C THR A 3 7.89 10.90 -17.60
N GLU A 4 6.58 10.97 -17.39
CA GLU A 4 5.91 10.27 -16.30
C GLU A 4 5.03 9.19 -16.88
N PHE A 5 5.16 7.99 -16.32
CA PHE A 5 4.34 6.83 -16.61
C PHE A 5 3.45 6.59 -15.41
N THR A 6 2.15 6.72 -15.63
CA THR A 6 1.12 6.46 -14.63
C THR A 6 0.41 5.15 -14.98
N GLN A 7 -0.10 4.45 -13.97
CA GLN A 7 -0.86 3.20 -14.15
C GLN A 7 -0.11 2.15 -14.96
N VAL A 8 1.21 2.05 -14.76
CA VAL A 8 2.03 1.04 -15.42
C VAL A 8 1.59 -0.33 -14.94
N ARG A 9 1.29 -1.22 -15.88
CA ARG A 9 0.97 -2.62 -15.63
C ARG A 9 1.93 -3.50 -16.41
N ALA A 10 2.66 -4.36 -15.71
CA ALA A 10 3.54 -5.35 -16.33
C ALA A 10 3.12 -6.75 -15.88
N VAL A 11 3.07 -7.70 -16.81
CA VAL A 11 2.61 -9.06 -16.55
C VAL A 11 3.69 -10.03 -17.00
N SER A 12 4.04 -10.98 -16.14
CA SER A 12 4.97 -12.06 -16.44
C SER A 12 4.54 -13.33 -15.72
N GLY A 13 3.92 -14.25 -16.46
CA GLY A 13 3.39 -15.50 -15.91
C GLY A 13 2.44 -15.24 -14.73
N PRO A 14 2.71 -15.80 -13.53
CA PRO A 14 1.86 -15.62 -12.35
C PRO A 14 2.04 -14.25 -11.64
N TYR A 15 2.96 -13.41 -12.14
CA TYR A 15 3.31 -12.14 -11.53
C TYR A 15 2.67 -10.98 -12.28
N THR A 16 2.09 -10.04 -11.55
CA THR A 16 1.61 -8.77 -12.10
C THR A 16 2.18 -7.62 -11.29
N ALA A 17 2.82 -6.65 -11.94
CA ALA A 17 3.32 -5.45 -11.29
C ALA A 17 2.46 -4.24 -11.65
N TYR A 18 2.16 -3.41 -10.66
CA TYR A 18 1.48 -2.13 -10.80
C TYR A 18 2.32 -1.01 -10.21
N GLY A 19 2.37 0.14 -10.88
CA GLY A 19 3.10 1.27 -10.33
C GLY A 19 3.13 2.51 -11.20
N ARG A 20 4.08 3.38 -10.86
CA ARG A 20 4.39 4.60 -11.59
C ARG A 20 5.88 4.71 -11.76
N ALA A 21 6.31 5.37 -12.83
CA ALA A 21 7.72 5.62 -13.10
C ALA A 21 7.91 7.03 -13.64
N THR A 22 8.97 7.69 -13.22
CA THR A 22 9.45 8.94 -13.82
C THR A 22 10.79 8.69 -14.46
N LEU A 23 10.93 9.09 -15.73
CA LEU A 23 12.18 9.09 -16.46
C LEU A 23 12.63 10.53 -16.66
N TYR A 24 13.81 10.87 -16.15
CA TYR A 24 14.36 12.21 -16.30
C TYR A 24 15.89 12.14 -16.35
N ARG A 25 16.50 12.80 -17.34
CA ARG A 25 17.98 12.82 -17.51
C ARG A 25 18.64 11.43 -17.44
N ARG A 26 18.05 10.43 -18.08
CA ARG A 26 18.53 9.02 -18.06
C ARG A 26 18.60 8.41 -16.65
N GLN A 27 17.85 8.98 -15.71
CA GLN A 27 17.57 8.41 -14.41
C GLN A 27 16.14 7.89 -14.42
N ILE A 28 15.93 6.73 -13.83
CA ILE A 28 14.62 6.18 -13.55
C ILE A 28 14.35 6.31 -12.06
N ASN A 29 13.11 6.65 -11.72
CA ASN A 29 12.57 6.52 -10.38
C ASN A 29 11.18 5.88 -10.52
N ALA A 30 11.04 4.65 -10.05
CA ALA A 30 9.79 3.92 -10.09
C ALA A 30 9.44 3.35 -8.72
N GLU A 31 8.16 3.24 -8.47
CA GLU A 31 7.58 2.68 -7.26
C GLU A 31 6.33 1.88 -7.64
N GLY A 32 6.10 0.80 -6.92
CA GLY A 32 4.95 -0.04 -7.21
C GLY A 32 4.85 -1.24 -6.29
N LYS A 33 3.96 -2.14 -6.67
CA LYS A 33 3.74 -3.43 -6.03
C LYS A 33 3.77 -4.54 -7.06
N VAL A 34 4.31 -5.68 -6.68
CA VAL A 34 4.25 -6.93 -7.44
C VAL A 34 3.26 -7.85 -6.74
N GLU A 35 2.24 -8.27 -7.46
CA GLU A 35 1.27 -9.28 -7.07
C GLU A 35 1.76 -10.66 -7.55
N THR A 36 1.63 -11.66 -6.70
CA THR A 36 1.85 -13.08 -7.05
C THR A 36 0.67 -13.93 -6.62
N GLY A 37 0.49 -15.09 -7.28
CA GLY A 37 -0.55 -16.06 -6.94
C GLY A 37 -1.98 -15.55 -7.18
N GLY A 38 -2.18 -14.65 -8.15
CA GLY A 38 -3.50 -14.07 -8.43
C GLY A 38 -3.93 -12.93 -7.49
N GLY A 39 -2.96 -12.23 -6.87
CA GLY A 39 -3.24 -11.09 -5.98
C GLY A 39 -3.20 -11.42 -4.49
N VAL A 40 -2.79 -12.63 -4.13
CA VAL A 40 -2.75 -13.09 -2.72
C VAL A 40 -1.62 -12.43 -1.95
N VAL A 41 -0.50 -12.17 -2.60
CA VAL A 41 0.67 -11.53 -1.98
C VAL A 41 1.06 -10.31 -2.79
N GLU A 42 1.08 -9.16 -2.12
CA GLU A 42 1.56 -7.90 -2.66
C GLU A 42 2.93 -7.56 -2.07
N VAL A 43 3.91 -7.32 -2.94
CA VAL A 43 5.29 -6.99 -2.55
C VAL A 43 5.64 -5.60 -3.06
N PRO A 44 5.82 -4.60 -2.17
CA PRO A 44 6.25 -3.28 -2.58
C PRO A 44 7.68 -3.30 -3.11
N PHE A 45 7.92 -2.56 -4.19
CA PHE A 45 9.24 -2.39 -4.78
C PHE A 45 9.50 -0.93 -5.17
N THR A 46 10.78 -0.61 -5.28
CA THR A 46 11.28 0.66 -5.82
C THR A 46 12.40 0.39 -6.80
N VAL A 47 12.54 1.25 -7.81
CA VAL A 47 13.62 1.22 -8.79
C VAL A 47 14.18 2.63 -8.90
N LYS A 48 15.49 2.80 -8.73
CA LYS A 48 16.13 4.13 -8.78
C LYS A 48 17.45 4.07 -9.51
N GLY A 49 17.93 5.23 -9.99
CA GLY A 49 19.27 5.36 -10.56
C GLY A 49 19.31 5.37 -12.08
N PRO A 50 20.48 5.15 -12.70
CA PRO A 50 20.65 5.23 -14.15
C PRO A 50 19.79 4.23 -14.90
N THR A 51 19.15 4.63 -16.01
CA THR A 51 18.30 3.71 -16.80
C THR A 51 19.06 2.52 -17.38
N LYS A 52 20.39 2.61 -17.54
CA LYS A 52 21.23 1.50 -18.01
C LYS A 52 21.59 0.50 -16.92
N GLU A 53 21.58 0.93 -15.67
CA GLU A 53 22.00 0.14 -14.51
C GLU A 53 21.18 0.59 -13.30
N PRO A 54 19.88 0.27 -13.29
CA PRO A 54 18.99 0.68 -12.21
C PRO A 54 19.22 -0.17 -10.96
N GLU A 55 19.13 0.46 -9.80
CA GLU A 55 19.10 -0.21 -8.50
C GLU A 55 17.67 -0.60 -8.15
N PHE A 56 17.51 -1.84 -7.67
CA PHE A 56 16.21 -2.39 -7.27
C PHE A 56 16.16 -2.55 -5.75
N GLY A 57 15.16 -1.94 -5.13
CA GLY A 57 14.83 -2.12 -3.71
C GLY A 57 13.54 -2.90 -3.56
N ILE A 58 13.57 -4.01 -2.83
CA ILE A 58 12.38 -4.82 -2.55
C ILE A 58 12.12 -4.84 -1.05
N ALA A 59 10.90 -4.47 -0.65
CA ALA A 59 10.51 -4.38 0.75
C ALA A 59 10.03 -5.74 1.30
N TRP A 60 10.86 -6.79 1.21
CA TRP A 60 10.50 -8.13 1.71
C TRP A 60 10.11 -8.12 3.20
N GLY A 61 10.72 -7.25 4.00
CA GLY A 61 10.40 -7.09 5.43
C GLY A 61 8.99 -6.55 5.71
N ALA A 62 8.36 -5.84 4.76
CA ALA A 62 6.98 -5.35 4.90
C ALA A 62 5.94 -6.47 4.72
N ILE A 63 6.31 -7.57 4.07
CA ILE A 63 5.43 -8.73 3.83
C ILE A 63 5.15 -9.48 5.14
N ALA A 64 6.12 -9.50 6.07
CA ALA A 64 6.00 -10.23 7.34
C ALA A 64 4.86 -9.72 8.24
N GLY A 65 4.40 -8.48 8.06
CA GLY A 65 3.32 -7.88 8.86
C GLY A 65 1.92 -8.00 8.24
N ALA A 66 1.80 -8.03 6.90
CA ALA A 66 0.51 -7.96 6.22
C ALA A 66 -0.22 -9.32 6.15
N VAL A 67 0.52 -10.43 6.07
CA VAL A 67 -0.04 -11.79 6.04
C VAL A 67 -0.60 -12.20 7.40
N ALA A 68 -0.06 -11.68 8.50
CA ALA A 68 -0.60 -11.89 9.85
C ALA A 68 -1.87 -11.05 10.15
N GLY A 69 -2.16 -10.02 9.33
CA GLY A 69 -3.22 -9.05 9.59
C GLY A 69 -4.45 -9.13 8.68
N THR A 70 -4.47 -9.99 7.65
CA THR A 70 -5.58 -10.07 6.67
C THR A 70 -6.59 -11.18 6.98
N ALA A 71 -7.04 -11.26 8.23
CA ALA A 71 -8.20 -12.05 8.63
C ALA A 71 -9.53 -11.29 8.46
N VAL A 72 -9.75 -10.62 7.32
CA VAL A 72 -11.07 -10.09 6.97
C VAL A 72 -11.29 -10.19 5.46
N LEU A 73 -11.91 -11.29 5.04
CA LEU A 73 -12.55 -11.39 3.74
C LEU A 73 -13.69 -10.35 3.66
N PRO A 74 -13.77 -9.52 2.60
CA PRO A 74 -14.92 -8.66 2.39
C PRO A 74 -16.09 -9.54 1.94
N GLY A 75 -16.95 -9.91 2.89
CA GLY A 75 -18.15 -10.69 2.63
C GLY A 75 -18.57 -11.51 3.84
N ILE A 76 -19.63 -11.06 4.52
CA ILE A 76 -20.40 -11.80 5.54
C ILE A 76 -19.65 -12.12 6.85
N GLY A 77 -18.73 -11.26 7.31
CA GLY A 77 -18.08 -11.42 8.63
C GLY A 77 -17.76 -10.15 9.41
N THR A 78 -17.70 -8.97 8.78
CA THR A 78 -17.12 -7.74 9.37
C THR A 78 -18.05 -6.98 10.34
N VAL A 79 -19.28 -7.44 10.60
CA VAL A 79 -20.24 -6.64 11.39
C VAL A 79 -20.16 -6.88 12.91
N LEU A 80 -19.47 -7.93 13.38
CA LEU A 80 -19.45 -8.26 14.81
C LEU A 80 -18.24 -7.72 15.60
N GLY A 81 -17.14 -7.38 14.94
CA GLY A 81 -15.91 -6.92 15.61
C GLY A 81 -15.90 -5.44 16.03
N ALA A 82 -16.75 -4.61 15.42
CA ALA A 82 -16.72 -3.15 15.64
C ALA A 82 -17.33 -2.71 16.99
N LYS A 83 -18.00 -3.59 17.75
CA LYS A 83 -18.72 -3.21 18.97
C LYS A 83 -17.97 -3.41 20.29
N ILE A 84 -16.73 -3.93 20.28
CA ILE A 84 -15.98 -4.16 21.54
C ILE A 84 -14.80 -3.18 21.72
N GLY A 85 -14.30 -2.56 20.65
CA GLY A 85 -13.11 -1.68 20.71
C GLY A 85 -13.35 -0.22 21.11
N GLY A 86 -14.61 0.23 21.18
CA GLY A 86 -14.94 1.66 21.37
C GLY A 86 -14.87 2.19 22.81
N VAL A 87 -14.58 1.35 23.81
CA VAL A 87 -14.73 1.71 25.23
C VAL A 87 -13.42 1.92 25.99
N LEU A 88 -12.26 1.82 25.34
CA LEU A 88 -10.96 1.79 26.03
C LEU A 88 -9.98 2.92 25.68
N SER A 89 -10.40 3.98 24.98
CA SER A 89 -9.47 5.09 24.67
C SER A 89 -10.17 6.44 24.57
N ALA A 90 -10.46 7.04 25.72
CA ALA A 90 -10.31 8.49 25.94
C ALA A 90 -10.49 8.85 27.43
N PRO A 91 -9.44 9.25 28.16
CA PRO A 91 -9.60 10.00 29.40
C PRO A 91 -9.86 11.50 29.12
N THR A 92 -10.83 12.06 29.83
CA THR A 92 -10.93 13.46 30.30
C THR A 92 -11.06 14.61 29.28
N LYS A 93 -12.28 15.15 29.12
CA LYS A 93 -12.67 16.44 29.76
C LYS A 93 -14.21 16.63 29.76
N PRO A 94 -14.83 17.19 30.82
CA PRO A 94 -16.28 17.34 30.94
C PRO A 94 -16.82 18.59 30.21
N GLN A 95 -18.04 18.43 29.68
CA GLN A 95 -19.07 19.42 29.33
C GLN A 95 -18.72 20.91 29.43
N ALA A 96 -18.79 21.60 28.29
CA ALA A 96 -19.20 22.99 28.23
C ALA A 96 -20.18 23.17 27.06
N GLU A 97 -21.42 23.44 27.46
CA GLU A 97 -22.58 23.91 26.72
C GLU A 97 -22.28 24.98 25.67
N GLN A 98 -22.73 24.77 24.42
CA GLN A 98 -23.06 25.89 23.54
C GLN A 98 -24.12 25.48 22.51
N LYS A 99 -25.40 25.64 22.91
CA LYS A 99 -26.56 25.71 22.02
C LYS A 99 -27.03 27.16 22.05
N ALA A 100 -26.87 27.88 20.95
CA ALA A 100 -27.58 29.13 20.67
C ALA A 100 -29.10 28.83 20.53
N PRO A 101 -30.05 29.78 20.71
CA PRO A 101 -30.01 31.21 20.37
C PRO A 101 -29.73 32.18 21.53
#